data_AF-A0A7X8E3J4-F1
#
_entry.id   AF-A0A7X8E3J4-F1
#
_cell.length_a   1.000
_cell.length_b   1.000
_cell.length_c   1.000
_cell.angle_alpha   90.00
_cell.angle_beta   90.00
_cell.angle_gamma   90.00
#
_symmetry.space_group_name_H-M   'P 1'
#
loop_
_entity.id
_entity.type
_entity.pdbx_description
1 polymer ?
#
loop_
_entity_poly.entity_id
_entity_poly.type
_entity_poly.pdbx_seq_one_letter_code
_entity_poly.pdbx_strand_id
1 'polypeptide(L)'
;MEQTDFGVKLEAIAHNSVGYFGDPEGFEEILYKTKSPRSYLVVGKGGHSSKYANTEIRELTKRQAQDYLIEVKGEEEAYNIIPLDKKPATKKAAPKKTAAKKTTTKKTKK
;
A
#
# COMPACT_ATOMS: atom_id res chain seq x y z
N MET A 1 1.36 34.53 4.44
CA MET A 1 1.32 33.11 4.87
C MET A 1 2.35 32.39 4.05
N GLU A 2 3.58 32.30 4.57
CA GLU A 2 4.63 31.51 3.92
C GLU A 2 4.25 30.04 4.08
N GLN A 3 3.76 29.41 3.01
CA GLN A 3 3.74 27.96 2.92
C GLN A 3 5.19 27.51 2.89
N THR A 4 5.69 27.07 4.04
CA THR A 4 6.96 26.37 4.13
C THR A 4 6.82 25.09 3.32
N ASP A 5 7.23 25.13 2.05
CA ASP A 5 7.46 23.93 1.25
C ASP A 5 8.52 23.13 1.99
N PHE A 6 8.13 22.03 2.62
CA PHE A 6 9.04 21.18 3.40
C PHE A 6 10.08 20.47 2.51
N GLY A 7 10.26 20.85 1.23
CA GLY A 7 11.38 20.45 0.38
C GLY A 7 11.44 18.96 0.04
N VAL A 8 10.44 18.18 0.45
CA VAL A 8 10.35 16.76 0.15
C VAL A 8 9.66 16.59 -1.20
N LYS A 9 10.45 16.59 -2.27
CA LYS A 9 9.97 16.17 -3.59
C LYS A 9 9.63 14.68 -3.53
N LEU A 10 8.33 14.38 -3.51
CA LEU A 10 7.77 13.04 -3.63
C LEU A 10 7.23 12.85 -5.04
N GLU A 11 7.76 11.87 -5.75
CA GLU A 11 7.29 11.52 -7.10
C GLU A 11 6.36 10.32 -7.01
N ALA A 12 5.09 10.48 -7.36
CA ALA A 12 4.15 9.37 -7.38
C ALA A 12 4.50 8.44 -8.56
N ILE A 13 4.88 7.20 -8.25
CA ILE A 13 5.33 6.22 -9.26
C ILE A 13 4.27 5.15 -9.56
N ALA A 14 3.36 4.90 -8.62
CA ALA A 14 2.21 4.03 -8.83
C ALA A 14 1.03 4.44 -7.96
N HIS A 15 -0.15 4.09 -8.46
CA HIS A 15 -1.44 4.36 -7.85
C HIS A 15 -2.29 3.12 -8.03
N ASN A 16 -2.90 2.66 -6.93
CA ASN A 16 -3.80 1.53 -6.90
C ASN A 16 -5.08 1.99 -6.22
N SER A 17 -6.22 1.77 -6.86
CA SER A 17 -7.53 2.09 -6.29
C SER A 17 -8.41 0.88 -6.41
N VAL A 18 -9.00 0.48 -5.29
CA VAL A 18 -9.92 -0.66 -5.21
C VAL A 18 -11.22 -0.15 -4.65
N GLY A 19 -12.30 -0.29 -5.42
CA GLY A 19 -13.64 0.17 -5.04
C GLY A 19 -14.17 1.27 -5.94
N TYR A 20 -15.35 1.78 -5.60
CA TYR A 20 -16.05 2.84 -6.33
C TYR A 20 -16.38 4.00 -5.38
N PHE A 21 -16.81 5.13 -5.95
CA PHE A 21 -17.13 6.32 -5.16
C PHE A 21 -18.27 6.03 -4.17
N GLY A 22 -18.02 6.26 -2.88
CA GLY A 22 -18.96 5.98 -1.80
C GLY A 22 -18.93 4.55 -1.25
N ASP A 23 -18.05 3.68 -1.76
CA ASP A 23 -17.88 2.34 -1.19
C ASP A 23 -17.17 2.44 0.18
N PRO A 24 -17.81 1.94 1.25
CA PRO A 24 -17.24 2.04 2.59
C PRO A 24 -16.03 1.11 2.78
N GLU A 25 -15.84 0.11 1.91
CA GLU A 25 -14.70 -0.83 1.91
C GLU A 25 -13.61 -0.45 0.88
N GLY A 26 -13.88 0.54 0.03
CA GLY A 26 -12.97 1.02 -1.00
C GLY A 26 -11.75 1.75 -0.45
N PHE A 27 -10.60 1.58 -1.08
CA PHE A 27 -9.35 2.21 -0.69
C PHE A 27 -8.49 2.60 -1.89
N GLU A 28 -7.60 3.54 -1.64
CA GLU A 28 -6.63 4.06 -2.58
C GLU A 28 -5.25 4.03 -1.93
N GLU A 29 -4.28 3.44 -2.63
CA GLU A 29 -2.87 3.38 -2.24
C GLU A 29 -2.01 4.07 -3.30
N ILE A 30 -1.19 5.02 -2.87
CA ILE A 30 -0.25 5.74 -3.74
C ILE A 30 1.16 5.46 -3.26
N LEU A 31 2.01 4.96 -4.16
CA LEU A 31 3.43 4.76 -3.92
C LEU A 31 4.21 5.98 -4.42
N TYR A 32 4.90 6.62 -3.49
CA TYR A 32 5.80 7.74 -3.73
C TYR A 32 7.26 7.29 -3.64
N LYS A 33 8.05 7.77 -4.59
CA LYS A 33 9.50 7.73 -4.57
C LYS A 33 10.00 8.98 -3.87
N THR A 34 10.82 8.78 -2.83
CA THR A 34 11.51 9.88 -2.17
C THR A 34 12.79 10.24 -2.93
N LYS A 35 13.40 11.38 -2.60
CA LYS A 35 14.72 11.77 -3.13
C LYS A 35 15.82 10.76 -2.81
N SER A 36 15.64 9.95 -1.76
CA SER A 36 16.54 8.88 -1.37
C SER A 36 16.30 7.63 -2.23
N PRO A 37 17.30 7.10 -2.96
CA PRO A 37 17.13 5.97 -3.89
C PRO A 37 16.83 4.61 -3.21
N ARG A 38 16.71 4.61 -1.87
CA ARG A 38 16.45 3.41 -1.05
C ARG A 38 15.16 3.50 -0.23
N SER A 39 14.52 4.67 -0.20
CA SER A 39 13.34 4.93 0.64
C SER A 39 12.15 5.29 -0.24
N TYR A 40 11.03 4.62 0.01
CA TYR A 40 9.77 4.82 -0.70
C TYR A 40 8.67 4.97 0.34
N LEU A 41 7.60 5.68 0.00
CA LEU A 41 6.47 5.90 0.89
C LEU A 41 5.21 5.39 0.21
N VAL A 42 4.46 4.51 0.86
CA VAL A 42 3.10 4.18 0.43
C VAL A 42 2.11 4.91 1.32
N VAL A 43 1.14 5.58 0.71
CA VAL A 43 0.07 6.29 1.38
C VAL A 43 -1.23 5.59 1.04
N GLY A 44 -1.85 4.95 2.03
CA GLY A 44 -3.16 4.34 1.93
C GLY A 44 -4.23 5.24 2.54
N LYS A 45 -5.32 5.47 1.82
CA LYS A 45 -6.52 6.16 2.32
C LYS A 45 -7.76 5.43 1.84
N GLY A 46 -8.83 5.39 2.62
CA GLY A 46 -10.04 4.66 2.22
C GLY A 46 -11.28 5.06 3.01
N GLY A 47 -12.38 4.38 2.68
CA GLY A 47 -13.63 4.45 3.42
C GLY A 47 -13.50 3.91 4.85
N HIS A 48 -14.50 4.24 5.69
CA HIS A 48 -14.47 3.94 7.12
C HIS A 48 -14.42 2.44 7.45
N SER A 49 -14.90 1.56 6.55
CA SER A 49 -14.83 0.11 6.71
C SER A 49 -13.65 -0.53 5.95
N SER A 50 -12.84 0.27 5.26
CA SER A 50 -11.70 -0.20 4.47
C SER A 50 -10.48 -0.51 5.33
N LYS A 51 -9.52 -1.23 4.74
CA LYS A 51 -8.20 -1.50 5.37
C LYS A 51 -7.45 -0.23 5.78
N TYR A 52 -7.75 0.89 5.12
CA TYR A 52 -7.20 2.22 5.38
C TYR A 52 -8.28 3.21 5.84
N ALA A 53 -9.08 2.82 6.84
CA ALA A 53 -10.11 3.68 7.43
C ALA A 53 -9.59 5.04 7.94
N ASN A 54 -8.32 5.08 8.35
CA ASN A 54 -7.56 6.31 8.55
C ASN A 54 -6.40 6.34 7.56
N THR A 55 -6.05 7.52 7.08
CA THR A 55 -4.87 7.71 6.20
C THR A 55 -3.63 7.14 6.90
N GLU A 56 -3.01 6.14 6.29
CA GLU A 56 -1.83 5.47 6.81
C GLU A 56 -0.67 5.70 5.84
N ILE A 57 0.46 6.15 6.38
CA ILE A 57 1.70 6.35 5.63
C ILE A 57 2.68 5.29 6.11
N ARG A 58 3.20 4.49 5.19
CA ARG A 58 4.21 3.47 5.49
C ARG A 58 5.44 3.66 4.65
N GLU A 59 6.59 3.58 5.31
CA GLU A 59 7.87 3.58 4.64
C GLU A 59 8.16 2.17 4.11
N LEU A 60 8.46 2.09 2.81
CA LEU A 60 8.83 0.87 2.13
C LEU A 60 10.30 0.92 1.72
N THR A 61 10.96 -0.21 1.87
CA THR A 61 12.28 -0.43 1.28
C THR A 61 12.18 -0.59 -0.23
N LYS A 62 13.29 -0.35 -0.94
CA LYS A 62 13.40 -0.57 -2.39
C LYS A 62 12.79 -1.90 -2.89
N ARG A 63 12.97 -2.97 -2.12
CA ARG A 63 12.45 -4.29 -2.47
C ARG A 63 10.93 -4.38 -2.31
N GLN A 64 10.38 -3.84 -1.24
CA GLN A 64 8.93 -3.82 -1.02
C GLN A 64 8.23 -2.91 -2.01
N ALA A 65 8.84 -1.78 -2.35
CA ALA A 65 8.33 -0.88 -3.37
C ALA A 65 8.30 -1.55 -4.75
N GLN A 66 9.32 -2.34 -5.10
CA GLN A 66 9.30 -3.12 -6.33
C GLN A 66 8.18 -4.17 -6.32
N ASP A 67 8.05 -4.95 -5.24
CA ASP A 67 6.99 -5.96 -5.10
C ASP A 67 5.58 -5.35 -5.30
N TYR A 68 5.35 -4.18 -4.70
CA TYR A 68 4.12 -3.40 -4.90
C TYR A 68 3.95 -2.94 -6.35
N LEU A 69 5.01 -2.43 -6.99
CA LEU A 69 4.95 -2.06 -8.42
C LEU A 69 4.64 -3.25 -9.31
N ILE A 70 5.17 -4.44 -9.00
CA ILE A 70 4.89 -5.67 -9.76
C ILE A 70 3.40 -6.02 -9.64
N GLU A 71 2.83 -5.93 -8.43
CA GLU A 71 1.41 -6.21 -8.19
C GLU A 71 0.48 -5.20 -8.90
N VAL A 72 0.86 -3.92 -8.95
CA VAL A 72 0.00 -2.84 -9.47
C VAL A 72 0.19 -2.58 -10.98
N LYS A 73 1.44 -2.54 -11.47
CA LYS A 73 1.79 -2.18 -12.86
C LYS A 73 2.34 -3.35 -13.67
N GLY A 74 2.75 -4.44 -13.04
CA GLY A 74 3.40 -5.59 -13.69
C GLY A 74 4.92 -5.59 -13.56
N GLU A 75 5.53 -6.74 -13.86
CA GLU A 75 6.95 -6.99 -13.58
C GLU A 75 7.88 -6.06 -14.39
N GLU A 76 7.61 -5.86 -15.68
CA GLU A 76 8.49 -5.08 -16.57
C GLU A 76 8.61 -3.61 -16.15
N GLU A 77 7.48 -2.96 -15.86
CA GLU A 77 7.44 -1.56 -15.41
C GLU A 77 8.10 -1.39 -14.04
N ALA A 78 7.93 -2.38 -13.15
CA ALA A 78 8.56 -2.35 -11.84
C ALA A 78 10.10 -2.36 -11.92
N TYR A 79 10.68 -3.17 -12.83
CA TYR A 79 12.14 -3.21 -13.05
C TYR A 79 12.67 -1.93 -13.70
N ASN A 80 11.89 -1.29 -14.57
CA ASN A 80 12.24 0.01 -15.18
C ASN A 80 12.31 1.13 -14.13
N ILE A 81 11.33 1.19 -13.23
CA ILE A 81 11.24 2.26 -12.21
C ILE A 81 12.21 2.00 -11.06
N ILE A 82 12.35 0.74 -10.62
CA ILE A 82 13.19 0.33 -9.49
C ILE A 82 14.07 -0.86 -9.92
N PRO A 83 15.26 -0.59 -10.50
CA PRO A 83 16.16 -1.66 -10.93
C PRO A 83 16.77 -2.35 -9.70
N LEU A 84 16.52 -3.65 -9.54
CA LEU A 84 17.13 -4.48 -8.49
C LEU A 84 18.24 -5.35 -9.11
N ASP A 85 19.46 -5.16 -8.60
CA ASP A 85 20.71 -5.78 -9.09
C ASP A 85 20.71 -7.32 -8.99
N LYS A 86 19.82 -7.90 -8.18
CA LYS A 86 19.58 -9.34 -8.11
C LYS A 86 18.10 -9.62 -7.89
N LYS A 87 17.49 -10.42 -8.77
CA LYS A 87 16.18 -11.07 -8.55
C LYS A 87 16.23 -11.86 -7.23
N PRO A 88 15.58 -11.41 -6.15
CA PRO A 88 15.67 -12.10 -4.87
C PRO A 88 14.44 -12.99 -4.69
N ALA A 89 14.69 -14.30 -4.49
CA ALA A 89 13.69 -15.32 -4.17
C ALA A 89 12.54 -14.78 -3.32
N THR A 90 11.34 -14.95 -3.86
CA THR A 90 10.02 -14.66 -3.31
C THR A 90 9.90 -15.16 -1.88
N LYS A 91 10.11 -14.28 -0.91
CA LYS A 91 9.49 -14.44 0.41
C LYS A 91 8.21 -13.63 0.37
N LYS A 92 7.13 -14.31 -0.04
CA LYS A 92 5.73 -13.89 0.11
C LYS A 92 5.61 -13.08 1.40
N ALA A 93 5.43 -11.77 1.29
CA ALA A 93 4.94 -10.98 2.41
C ALA A 93 3.55 -11.53 2.69
N ALA A 94 3.42 -12.27 3.79
CA ALA A 94 2.18 -12.88 4.19
C ALA A 94 1.09 -11.79 4.20
N PRO A 95 -0.10 -12.06 3.63
CA PRO A 95 -1.23 -11.17 3.82
C PRO A 95 -1.43 -11.06 5.33
N LYS A 96 -1.42 -9.84 5.88
CA LYS A 96 -2.01 -9.59 7.20
C LYS A 96 -3.47 -10.01 7.10
N LYS A 97 -3.73 -11.28 7.43
CA LYS A 97 -5.02 -11.81 7.84
C LYS A 97 -5.47 -10.96 9.02
N THR A 98 -6.26 -9.92 8.78
CA THR A 98 -7.28 -9.56 9.76
C THR A 98 -8.21 -10.75 9.83
N ALA A 99 -8.16 -11.43 10.98
CA ALA A 99 -8.89 -12.64 11.25
C ALA A 99 -10.38 -12.42 11.01
N ALA A 100 -10.92 -13.06 9.98
CA ALA A 100 -12.31 -13.43 9.94
C ALA A 100 -12.59 -14.34 11.15
N LYS A 101 -13.33 -13.84 12.15
CA LYS A 101 -13.97 -14.69 13.16
C LYS A 101 -15.48 -14.64 12.96
N LYS A 102 -15.97 -15.35 11.94
CA LYS A 102 -17.33 -15.93 11.97
C LYS A 102 -17.20 -17.32 12.60
N THR A 103 -17.78 -17.51 13.77
CA THR A 103 -18.26 -18.83 14.21
C THR A 103 -19.57 -18.65 14.97
N THR A 104 -20.53 -19.43 14.50
CA THR A 104 -21.94 -19.50 14.81
C THR A 104 -22.18 -20.28 16.12
N THR A 105 -23.38 -20.07 16.70
CA THR A 105 -24.16 -20.97 17.58
C THR A 105 -23.74 -21.20 19.05
N LYS A 106 -24.58 -20.73 20.00
CA LYS A 106 -25.41 -21.62 20.84
C LYS A 106 -26.56 -20.87 21.56
N LYS A 107 -27.80 -21.35 21.35
CA LYS A 107 -28.98 -21.19 22.22
C LYS A 107 -28.69 -21.73 23.62
N THR A 108 -29.11 -21.05 24.69
CA THR A 108 -29.88 -21.55 25.87
C THR A 108 -30.06 -20.38 26.85
N LYS A 109 -31.27 -19.81 26.99
CA LYS A 109 -32.31 -20.13 28.00
C LYS A 109 -31.77 -20.16 29.45
N LYS A 110 -32.12 -19.13 30.23
CA LYS A 110 -32.56 -19.29 31.61
C LYS A 110 -33.59 -18.23 31.92
#